data_AF-A0A926ZJ87-F1
#
_entry.id   AF-A0A926ZJ87-F1
#
_cell.length_a   1.000
_cell.length_b   1.000
_cell.length_c   1.000
_cell.angle_alpha   90.00
_cell.angle_beta   90.00
_cell.angle_gamma   90.00
#
_symmetry.space_group_name_H-M   'P 1'
#
loop_
_entity.id
_entity.type
_entity.pdbx_description
1 polymer ?
#
loop_
_entity_poly.entity_id
_entity_poly.type
_entity_poly.pdbx_seq_one_letter_code
_entity_poly.pdbx_strand_id
1 'polypeptide(L)' 'MPRKNGVWINFQASPDEKERLRQYCQQTQRCQSDVLRELIRSLPETKSCEEVTSVRAVVHPTKEST' A
#
# COMPACT_ATOMS: atom_id res chain seq x y z
N MET A 1 -10.06 0.03 19.48
CA MET A 1 -11.13 -0.94 19.13
C MET A 1 -10.73 -1.70 17.87
N PRO A 2 -10.78 -3.05 17.86
CA PRO A 2 -10.53 -3.84 16.66
C PRO A 2 -11.69 -3.65 15.69
N ARG A 3 -11.39 -3.29 14.43
CA ARG A 3 -12.42 -3.17 13.40
C ARG A 3 -12.75 -4.58 12.91
N LYS A 4 -14.04 -4.92 12.89
CA LYS A 4 -14.58 -6.24 12.48
C LYS A 4 -14.06 -6.75 11.12
N ASN A 5 -13.55 -5.87 10.25
CA ASN A 5 -13.08 -6.18 8.89
C ASN A 5 -11.66 -5.65 8.60
N GLY A 6 -10.82 -5.47 9.61
CA GLY A 6 -9.46 -4.95 9.39
C GLY A 6 -8.55 -5.96 8.69
N VAL A 7 -8.01 -5.59 7.52
CA VAL A 7 -6.93 -6.36 6.87
C VAL A 7 -5.60 -6.04 7.55
N TRP A 8 -4.85 -7.08 7.91
CA TRP A 8 -3.50 -6.92 8.44
C TRP A 8 -2.53 -6.60 7.30
N ILE A 9 -1.78 -5.51 7.45
CA ILE A 9 -0.69 -5.15 6.53
C ILE A 9 0.64 -5.26 7.27
N ASN A 10 1.64 -5.85 6.61
CA ASN A 10 3.01 -5.84 7.11
C ASN A 10 3.76 -4.68 6.44
N PHE A 11 4.49 -3.90 7.24
CA PHE A 11 5.29 -2.78 6.76
C PHE A 11 6.77 -3.10 6.96
N GLN A 12 7.55 -3.03 5.88
CA GLN A 12 9.00 -3.11 5.94
C GLN A 12 9.55 -1.69 6.01
N ALA A 13 10.38 -1.43 7.01
CA ALA A 13 11.05 -0.14 7.23
C ALA A 13 12.53 -0.38 7.44
N SER A 14 13.36 0.57 7.01
CA SER A 14 14.76 0.62 7.38
C SER A 14 14.93 0.87 8.89
N PRO A 15 16.13 0.57 9.46
CA PRO A 15 16.40 0.82 10.88
C PRO A 15 16.20 2.29 11.28
N ASP A 16 16.63 3.23 10.44
CA ASP A 16 16.48 4.67 10.65
C ASP A 16 15.02 5.11 10.67
N GLU A 17 14.20 4.63 9.72
CA GLU A 17 12.76 4.92 9.69
C GLU A 17 12.06 4.36 10.93
N LYS A 18 12.47 3.18 11.40
CA LYS A 18 11.94 2.56 12.62
C LYS A 18 12.28 3.37 13.88
N GLU A 19 13.50 3.89 13.98
CA GLU A 19 13.91 4.79 15.08
C GLU A 19 13.11 6.08 15.06
N ARG A 20 13.01 6.74 13.90
CA ARG A 20 12.22 7.97 13.76
C ARG A 20 10.76 7.76 14.16
N LEU A 21 10.14 6.68 13.68
CA LEU A 21 8.75 6.36 14.03
C LEU A 21 8.60 6.09 15.53
N ARG A 22 9.53 5.37 16.16
CA ARG A 22 9.52 5.11 17.61
C ARG A 22 9.64 6.41 18.40
N GLN A 23 10.59 7.27 18.07
CA GLN A 23 10.78 8.56 18.76
C GLN A 23 9.55 9.44 18.63
N TYR A 24 8.92 9.48 17.46
CA TYR A 24 7.67 10.20 17.23
C TYR A 24 6.53 9.66 18.09
N CYS A 25 6.37 8.33 18.13
CA CYS A 25 5.39 7.65 18.98
C CYS A 25 5.58 7.98 20.47
N GLN A 26 6.83 8.04 20.94
CA GLN A 26 7.16 8.35 22.33
C GLN A 26 6.82 9.81 22.68
N GLN A 27 7.14 10.76 21.80
CA GLN A 27 6.84 12.18 22.01
C GLN A 27 5.34 12.48 22.00
N THR A 28 4.60 11.80 21.12
CA THR A 28 3.15 12.04 20.93
C THR A 28 2.26 11.13 21.77
N GLN A 29 2.86 10.21 22.55
CA GLN A 29 2.18 9.13 23.27
C GLN A 29 1.21 8.32 22.38
N ARG A 30 1.53 8.16 21.09
CA ARG A 30 0.72 7.41 20.14
C ARG A 30 1.38 6.09 19.79
N CYS A 31 0.57 5.09 19.46
CA CYS A 31 1.06 3.81 18.94
C CYS A 31 1.39 3.91 17.45
N GLN A 32 2.38 3.14 17.00
CA GLN A 32 2.83 3.11 15.60
C GLN A 32 1.68 2.88 14.61
N SER A 33 0.75 1.99 14.96
CA SER A 33 -0.42 1.68 14.16
C SER A 33 -1.39 2.87 14.01
N ASP A 34 -1.57 3.70 15.04
CA ASP A 34 -2.42 4.89 14.96
C ASP A 34 -1.78 6.01 14.15
N VAL A 35 -0.46 6.13 14.20
CA VAL A 35 0.31 7.05 13.35
C VAL A 35 0.17 6.65 11.88
N LEU A 36 0.42 5.39 11.56
CA LEU A 36 0.27 4.88 10.18
C LEU A 36 -1.18 4.99 9.69
N ARG A 37 -2.17 4.68 10.53
CA ARG A 37 -3.59 4.80 10.17
C ARG A 37 -4.03 6.22 9.89
N GLU A 38 -3.50 7.19 10.63
CA GLU A 38 -3.80 8.60 10.42
C GLU A 38 -3.14 9.09 9.12
N LEU A 39 -1.88 8.72 8.88
CA LEU A 39 -1.21 9.01 7.62
C LEU A 39 -1.98 8.45 6.43
N ILE A 40 -2.42 7.18 6.50
CA ILE A 40 -3.22 6.56 5.43
C ILE A 40 -4.53 7.33 5.21
N ARG A 41 -5.15 7.85 6.28
CA ARG A 41 -6.39 8.65 6.19
C ARG A 41 -6.19 10.05 5.64
N SER A 42 -5.00 10.63 5.80
CA SER A 42 -4.68 11.95 5.27
C SER A 42 -4.24 11.90 3.80
N LEU A 43 -3.95 10.72 3.26
CA LEU A 43 -3.72 10.57 1.83
C LEU A 43 -4.99 10.97 1.06
N PRO A 44 -4.86 11.69 -0.07
CA PRO A 44 -6.01 12.04 -0.89
C PRO A 44 -6.71 10.76 -1.33
N GLU A 45 -8.05 10.77 -1.29
CA GLU A 45 -8.84 9.70 -1.90
C GLU A 45 -8.55 9.69 -3.39
N THR A 46 -7.69 8.77 -3.83
CA THR A 46 -7.61 8.41 -5.23
C THR A 46 -8.95 7.77 -5.56
N LYS A 47 -9.86 8.54 -6.16
CA LYS A 47 -10.99 7.96 -6.88
C LYS A 47 -10.39 7.01 -7.90
N SER A 48 -10.46 5.71 -7.60
CA SER A 48 -10.17 4.58 -8.50
C SER A 48 -9.13 4.89 -9.59
N CYS A 49 -7.86 4.62 -9.30
CA CYS A 49 -6.94 4.28 -10.40
C CYS A 49 -7.44 2.94 -10.95
N GLU A 50 -8.25 3.01 -12.00
CA GLU A 50 -8.72 1.82 -12.73
C GLU A 50 -7.50 1.02 -13.21
N GLU A 51 -7.65 -0.30 -13.14
CA GLU A 51 -6.77 -1.30 -13.75
C GLU A 51 -6.17 -0.81 -15.07
N VAL A 52 -4.85 -0.66 -15.13
CA VAL A 52 -4.14 -0.84 -16.40
C VAL A 52 -3.71 -2.31 -16.49
N THR A 53 -4.70 -3.18 -16.63
CA THR A 53 -4.48 -4.59 -16.92
C THR A 53 -4.25 -4.77 -18.41
N SER A 54 -3.10 -5.37 -18.74
CA SER A 54 -2.90 -6.26 -19.89
C SER A 54 -3.07 -5.68 -21.30
N VAL A 55 -1.96 -5.21 -21.88
CA VAL A 55 -1.64 -5.59 -23.26
C VAL A 55 -0.64 -6.75 -23.24
N ARG A 56 -1.16 -7.96 -22.98
CA ARG A 56 -0.54 -9.17 -23.53
C ARG A 56 -0.58 -9.00 -25.06
N ALA A 57 0.58 -8.76 -25.66
CA ALA A 57 0.77 -8.91 -27.09
C ALA A 57 0.33 -10.33 -27.47
N VAL A 58 -0.87 -10.45 -28.03
CA VAL A 58 -1.30 -11.66 -28.72
C VAL A 58 -0.53 -11.63 -30.04
N VAL A 59 0.66 -12.24 -30.07
CA VAL A 59 1.31 -12.59 -31.32
C VAL A 59 0.47 -13.70 -31.92
N HIS A 60 -0.34 -13.35 -32.90
CA HIS A 60 -1.02 -14.30 -33.77
C HIS A 60 0.03 -15.02 -34.63
N PRO A 61 0.07 -16.36 -34.68
CA PRO A 61 0.77 -17.05 -35.75
C PRO A 61 -0.12 -17.03 -37.01
N THR A 62 0.26 -16.24 -38.01
CA THR A 62 -0.27 -16.39 -39.37
C THR A 62 0.19 -17.74 -39.92
N LYS A 63 -0.76 -18.67 -40.00
CA LYS A 63 -0.66 -19.84 -40.87
C LYS A 63 -1.00 -19.34 -42.26
N GLU A 64 -0.03 -19.13 -43.13
CA GLU A 64 -0.26 -19.02 -44.57
C GLU A 64 0.07 -20.38 -45.19
N SER A 65 -0.99 -21.11 -45.55
CA SER A 65 -0.93 -22.27 -46.43
C SER A 65 -1.16 -21.78 -47.86
N THR A 66 -0.19 -21.94 -48.73
CA THR A 66 -0.35 -22.30 -50.14
C THR A 66 0.93 -22.96 -50.61
#